data_AF-A0A523RIW9-F1
#
_entry.id   AF-A0A523RIW9-F1
#
_cell.length_a   1.000
_cell.length_b   1.000
_cell.length_c   1.000
_cell.angle_alpha   90.00
_cell.angle_beta   90.00
_cell.angle_gamma   90.00
#
_symmetry.space_group_name_H-M   'P 1'
#
loop_
_entity.id
_entity.type
_entity.pdbx_description
1 polymer ?
#
loop_
_entity_poly.entity_id
_entity_poly.type
_entity_poly.pdbx_seq_one_letter_code
_entity_poly.pdbx_strand_id
1 'polypeptide(L)'
;MKAQMENIQRKNIKEDRVAICPQYGCNNIKKVKTLKLRFLGFKKYPKCLTHKIPLVFVDEFVGNFIQAVNSCLYDHSSLPPKDLLTEIALNSPYELSTFVNSWMFCNPIGRGGRIVSRYFDGLSKAYIKLLSRKQRKAIQSKNISKNKYSMLRRGLGKIAQEYTNFLQYLREKALIFYDPDGVKPLSEKVYKIVQNWLQNQLNLIHASKKINKEEMVVQNDYLLALKEEYDTILHAGTCSLLLGNTQPVLIENISAFELYSAYHEFLCSGLCKEVCKNDIKYLLEESKEFINKDFEPSLKMQNIANMNPARKKKIKFDTSYFHKFKENIKIILNHLPFDSQFKEKIFNNTLNLYSTALINGMTPSDLKNKNAGVLSIIFIFFSLLSTDNLRLKNKQLSYSSICRSLGDDLHLIGLSNYKSRGLGDVSNFLPKDIKEKYSKYFSRKLYTGRLSFEEFILTIKNLGLKRTGIEGRALSPKYENDKVKYTELNPEEYYKLIKNKNGYEARIPVWCGLPKHKPWRAILSNLMEGKWCRKCADEEKITFSLERLKHLAKIRGQEETGIEGKILDS
;
A
#
# COMPACT_ATOMS: atom_id res chain seq x y z
N MET A 1 -15.46 -11.89 25.16
CA MET A 1 -15.54 -11.99 26.66
C MET A 1 -16.25 -13.26 27.24
N LYS A 2 -15.62 -14.45 27.17
CA LYS A 2 -15.88 -15.57 28.12
C LYS A 2 -14.67 -15.73 29.07
N ALA A 3 -14.08 -14.61 29.51
CA ALA A 3 -13.02 -14.66 30.51
C ALA A 3 -13.63 -15.16 31.82
N GLN A 4 -13.11 -16.30 32.27
CA GLN A 4 -13.29 -16.99 33.55
C GLN A 4 -13.95 -16.11 34.64
N MET A 5 -15.27 -16.01 34.63
CA MET A 5 -16.01 -15.49 35.77
C MET A 5 -16.20 -16.65 36.72
N GLU A 6 -15.22 -16.86 37.60
CA GLU A 6 -15.37 -17.73 38.75
C GLU A 6 -16.71 -17.47 39.43
N ASN A 7 -17.36 -18.54 39.88
CA ASN A 7 -18.59 -18.50 40.64
C ASN A 7 -18.36 -17.77 41.98
N ILE A 8 -18.38 -16.43 41.97
CA ILE A 8 -18.28 -15.62 43.20
C ILE A 8 -19.55 -15.88 44.01
N GLN A 9 -19.44 -16.79 44.98
CA GLN A 9 -20.51 -17.04 45.92
C GLN A 9 -20.55 -15.91 46.96
N ARG A 10 -21.76 -15.37 47.19
CA ARG A 10 -22.01 -14.33 48.20
C ARG A 10 -21.59 -14.74 49.63
N LYS A 11 -21.40 -16.04 49.87
CA LYS A 11 -20.91 -16.63 51.12
C LYS A 11 -19.50 -16.14 51.51
N ASN A 12 -18.68 -15.73 50.54
CA ASN A 12 -17.29 -15.33 50.79
C ASN A 12 -17.16 -13.83 51.17
N ILE A 13 -18.26 -13.08 51.18
CA ILE A 13 -18.26 -11.64 51.45
C ILE A 13 -18.34 -11.38 52.96
N LYS A 14 -17.21 -11.01 53.56
CA LYS A 14 -17.07 -10.72 55.00
C LYS A 14 -17.51 -9.31 55.40
N GLU A 15 -17.48 -8.33 54.48
CA GLU A 15 -17.84 -6.93 54.71
C GLU A 15 -18.71 -6.36 53.59
N ASP A 16 -19.48 -5.30 53.88
CA ASP A 16 -20.27 -4.59 52.87
C ASP A 16 -19.34 -4.00 51.80
N ARG A 17 -19.65 -4.23 50.53
CA ARG A 17 -18.89 -3.72 49.36
C ARG A 17 -19.83 -3.10 48.34
N VAL A 18 -19.27 -2.33 47.41
CA VAL A 18 -20.01 -1.83 46.24
C VAL A 18 -19.47 -2.55 45.01
N ALA A 19 -20.39 -3.08 44.20
CA ALA A 19 -20.10 -3.78 42.97
C ALA A 19 -20.75 -3.06 41.77
N ILE A 20 -20.10 -3.09 40.62
CA ILE A 20 -20.48 -2.44 39.38
C ILE A 20 -20.52 -3.47 38.24
N CYS A 21 -21.28 -3.17 37.19
CA CYS A 21 -21.26 -3.96 35.98
C CYS A 21 -19.87 -3.88 35.31
N PRO A 22 -19.25 -5.02 34.91
CA PRO A 22 -17.94 -5.01 34.27
C PRO A 22 -17.96 -4.46 32.84
N GLN A 23 -19.12 -4.36 32.19
CA GLN A 23 -19.26 -3.62 30.93
C GLN A 23 -19.13 -2.13 31.19
N TYR A 24 -18.12 -1.49 30.57
CA TYR A 24 -17.83 -0.09 30.77
C TYR A 24 -19.03 0.78 30.38
N GLY A 25 -19.23 1.90 31.09
CA GLY A 25 -20.35 2.82 30.86
C GLY A 25 -21.71 2.33 31.37
N CYS A 26 -21.84 1.09 31.85
CA CYS A 26 -23.08 0.63 32.45
C CYS A 26 -23.31 1.24 33.83
N ASN A 27 -24.42 1.95 33.99
CA ASN A 27 -24.79 2.65 35.25
C ASN A 27 -25.23 1.71 36.39
N ASN A 28 -25.19 0.39 36.19
CA ASN A 28 -25.66 -0.55 37.18
C ASN A 28 -24.60 -0.82 38.25
N ILE A 29 -24.79 -0.16 39.39
CA ILE A 29 -23.95 -0.26 40.58
C ILE A 29 -24.84 -0.60 41.79
N LYS A 30 -24.38 -1.54 42.62
CA LYS A 30 -25.15 -2.03 43.78
C LYS A 30 -24.25 -2.23 45.00
N LYS A 31 -24.79 -1.91 46.18
CA LYS A 31 -24.18 -2.30 47.45
C LYS A 31 -24.48 -3.77 47.76
N VAL A 32 -23.44 -4.57 47.86
CA VAL A 32 -23.50 -5.98 48.23
C VAL A 32 -23.31 -6.10 49.73
N LYS A 33 -24.41 -6.45 50.42
CA LYS A 33 -24.39 -6.65 51.88
C LYS A 33 -23.92 -8.05 52.24
N THR A 34 -23.22 -8.15 53.37
CA THR A 34 -22.86 -9.40 54.05
C THR A 34 -24.10 -10.24 54.37
N LEU A 35 -23.94 -11.57 54.38
CA LEU A 35 -24.98 -12.49 54.84
C LEU A 35 -24.92 -12.58 56.36
N LYS A 36 -25.93 -12.01 57.05
CA LYS A 36 -25.99 -11.98 58.52
C LYS A 36 -26.26 -13.34 59.18
N LEU A 37 -26.81 -14.30 58.45
CA LEU A 37 -27.12 -15.65 58.94
C LEU A 37 -26.59 -16.68 57.93
N ARG A 38 -25.59 -17.47 58.33
CA ARG A 38 -24.92 -18.48 57.48
C ARG A 38 -25.84 -19.64 57.07
N PHE A 39 -26.94 -19.87 57.80
CA PHE A 39 -27.72 -21.12 57.70
C PHE A 39 -28.86 -21.13 56.66
N LEU A 40 -29.32 -19.99 56.11
CA LEU A 40 -30.53 -19.96 55.25
C LEU A 40 -30.42 -19.07 53.99
N GLY A 41 -29.21 -18.79 53.49
CA GLY A 41 -29.02 -17.69 52.51
C GLY A 41 -28.18 -17.99 51.28
N PHE A 42 -28.57 -18.94 50.42
CA PHE A 42 -28.04 -19.03 49.04
C PHE A 42 -28.61 -17.92 48.14
N LYS A 43 -28.57 -16.64 48.56
CA LYS A 43 -28.97 -15.55 47.66
C LYS A 43 -27.93 -15.44 46.55
N LYS A 44 -28.36 -15.69 45.30
CA LYS A 44 -27.56 -15.52 44.08
C LYS A 44 -26.83 -14.18 44.12
N TYR A 45 -25.55 -14.21 43.74
CA TYR A 45 -24.72 -13.01 43.64
C TYR A 45 -25.38 -12.01 42.65
N PRO A 46 -25.38 -10.70 42.93
CA PRO A 46 -26.10 -9.75 42.09
C PRO A 46 -25.55 -9.73 40.67
N LYS A 47 -26.48 -9.71 39.71
CA LYS A 47 -26.18 -9.56 38.28
C LYS A 47 -26.59 -8.19 37.78
N CYS A 48 -25.99 -7.79 36.67
CA CYS A 48 -26.42 -6.62 35.94
C CYS A 48 -27.84 -6.83 35.39
N LEU A 49 -28.72 -5.83 35.53
CA LEU A 49 -30.09 -5.85 35.04
C LEU A 49 -30.12 -5.81 33.51
N THR A 50 -29.23 -5.04 32.90
CA THR A 50 -29.08 -4.91 31.44
C THR A 50 -28.35 -6.10 30.86
N HIS A 51 -27.10 -6.35 31.29
CA HIS A 51 -26.22 -7.33 30.65
C HIS A 51 -26.33 -8.76 31.21
N LYS A 52 -27.10 -8.97 32.29
CA LYS A 52 -27.30 -10.27 32.96
C LYS A 52 -26.01 -11.00 33.43
N ILE A 53 -24.87 -10.32 33.44
CA ILE A 53 -23.58 -10.81 33.97
C ILE A 53 -23.39 -10.48 35.46
N PRO A 54 -22.61 -11.26 36.23
CA PRO A 54 -22.23 -10.93 37.60
C PRO A 54 -21.59 -9.54 37.72
N LEU A 55 -21.91 -8.83 38.81
CA LEU A 55 -21.23 -7.56 39.13
C LEU A 55 -19.81 -7.81 39.68
N VAL A 56 -18.87 -6.93 39.37
CA VAL A 56 -17.49 -6.98 39.91
C VAL A 56 -17.32 -5.91 40.97
N PHE A 57 -16.44 -6.11 41.96
CA PHE A 57 -16.24 -5.07 42.96
C PHE A 57 -15.53 -3.86 42.36
N VAL A 58 -15.91 -2.67 42.81
CA VAL A 58 -15.38 -1.41 42.25
C VAL A 58 -13.85 -1.35 42.37
N ASP A 59 -13.27 -1.80 43.47
CA ASP A 59 -11.82 -1.78 43.68
C ASP A 59 -11.03 -2.77 42.80
N GLU A 60 -11.71 -3.75 42.20
CA GLU A 60 -11.15 -4.68 41.20
C GLU A 60 -11.36 -4.12 39.79
N PHE A 61 -12.54 -3.55 39.53
CA PHE A 61 -12.94 -3.00 38.24
C PHE A 61 -12.07 -1.82 37.78
N VAL A 62 -11.79 -0.86 38.66
CA VAL A 62 -11.20 0.42 38.27
C VAL A 62 -9.78 0.26 37.70
N GLY A 63 -9.01 -0.72 38.20
CA GLY A 63 -7.67 -1.02 37.67
C GLY A 63 -7.72 -1.49 36.22
N ASN A 64 -8.59 -2.46 35.91
CA ASN A 64 -8.77 -2.98 34.55
C ASN A 64 -9.28 -1.89 33.59
N PHE A 65 -10.15 -1.01 34.08
CA PHE A 65 -10.62 0.14 33.32
C PHE A 65 -9.47 1.07 32.93
N ILE A 66 -8.58 1.42 33.88
CA ILE A 66 -7.41 2.27 33.57
C ILE A 66 -6.43 1.58 32.62
N GLN A 67 -6.21 0.27 32.76
CA GLN A 67 -5.38 -0.47 31.80
C GLN A 67 -5.94 -0.39 30.37
N ALA A 68 -7.26 -0.55 30.21
CA ALA A 68 -7.92 -0.42 28.91
C ALA A 68 -7.88 1.01 28.34
N VAL A 69 -7.99 2.01 29.22
CA VAL A 69 -7.81 3.42 28.84
C VAL A 69 -6.39 3.64 28.33
N ASN A 70 -5.38 3.20 29.08
CA ASN A 70 -3.98 3.40 28.71
C ASN A 70 -3.62 2.65 27.42
N SER A 71 -4.12 1.43 27.22
CA SER A 71 -3.93 0.70 25.96
C SER A 71 -4.60 1.40 24.79
N CYS A 72 -5.72 2.10 25.01
CA CYS A 72 -6.33 2.94 23.98
C CYS A 72 -5.50 4.19 23.69
N LEU A 73 -5.10 4.95 24.72
CA LEU A 73 -4.45 6.26 24.54
C LEU A 73 -3.01 6.15 23.99
N TYR A 74 -2.29 5.11 24.38
CA TYR A 74 -0.85 4.97 24.13
C TYR A 74 -0.49 3.68 23.37
N ASP A 75 -1.43 3.12 22.61
CA ASP A 75 -1.10 2.07 21.64
C ASP A 75 -0.08 2.57 20.61
N HIS A 76 0.64 1.68 19.95
CA HIS A 76 1.54 2.01 18.84
C HIS A 76 0.76 2.66 17.68
N SER A 77 -0.51 2.29 17.50
CA SER A 77 -1.41 2.97 16.56
C SER A 77 -1.72 4.41 16.95
N SER A 78 -1.30 4.92 18.11
CA SER A 78 -1.46 6.33 18.46
C SER A 78 -0.53 7.26 17.67
N LEU A 79 0.50 6.70 17.02
CA LEU A 79 1.36 7.43 16.11
C LEU A 79 0.58 7.92 14.86
N PRO A 80 1.02 9.01 14.23
CA PRO A 80 0.41 9.48 12.99
C PRO A 80 0.45 8.40 11.89
N PRO A 81 -0.62 8.26 11.09
CA PRO A 81 -0.66 7.32 9.97
C PRO A 81 0.46 7.55 8.95
N LYS A 82 1.03 6.45 8.44
CA LYS A 82 2.19 6.48 7.54
C LYS A 82 1.92 7.21 6.23
N ASP A 83 0.73 7.05 5.68
CA ASP A 83 0.29 7.74 4.46
C ASP A 83 0.24 9.26 4.66
N LEU A 84 -0.33 9.72 5.77
CA LEU A 84 -0.36 11.15 6.13
C LEU A 84 1.04 11.71 6.37
N LEU A 85 1.91 10.97 7.07
CA LEU A 85 3.30 11.37 7.28
C LEU A 85 4.07 11.48 5.97
N THR A 86 3.86 10.54 5.06
CA THR A 86 4.50 10.54 3.74
C THR A 86 4.05 11.77 2.96
N GLU A 87 2.76 12.08 2.95
CA GLU A 87 2.23 13.26 2.26
C GLU A 87 2.81 14.57 2.82
N ILE A 88 2.93 14.68 4.15
CA ILE A 88 3.55 15.85 4.80
C ILE A 88 5.06 15.90 4.55
N ALA A 89 5.77 14.78 4.62
CA ALA A 89 7.21 14.73 4.38
C ALA A 89 7.56 15.15 2.94
N LEU A 90 6.76 14.73 1.96
CA LEU A 90 6.95 15.09 0.55
C LEU A 90 6.64 16.57 0.28
N ASN A 91 5.57 17.09 0.87
CA ASN A 91 5.07 18.42 0.53
C ASN A 91 5.62 19.52 1.45
N SER A 92 5.85 19.22 2.73
CA SER A 92 6.28 20.16 3.76
C SER A 92 7.32 19.52 4.71
N PRO A 93 8.48 19.08 4.19
CA PRO A 93 9.47 18.31 4.95
C PRO A 93 9.95 19.01 6.23
N TYR A 94 10.13 20.33 6.19
CA TYR A 94 10.58 21.13 7.32
C TYR A 94 9.55 21.22 8.46
N GLU A 95 8.28 20.93 8.19
CA GLU A 95 7.21 20.97 9.18
C GLU A 95 6.86 19.59 9.74
N LEU A 96 7.46 18.51 9.23
CA LEU A 96 7.18 17.15 9.65
C LEU A 96 7.35 16.96 11.17
N SER A 97 8.46 17.47 11.73
CA SER A 97 8.72 17.38 13.17
C SER A 97 7.67 18.13 13.98
N THR A 98 7.29 19.33 13.53
CA THR A 98 6.25 20.14 14.17
C THR A 98 4.89 19.44 14.11
N PHE A 99 4.55 18.83 12.97
CA PHE A 99 3.33 18.06 12.80
C PHE A 99 3.27 16.87 13.76
N VAL A 100 4.32 16.04 13.81
CA VAL A 100 4.39 14.89 14.71
C VAL A 100 4.27 15.34 16.17
N ASN A 101 4.93 16.44 16.53
CA ASN A 101 4.87 17.00 17.88
C ASN A 101 3.44 17.44 18.26
N SER A 102 2.78 18.21 17.38
CA SER A 102 1.39 18.63 17.58
C SER A 102 0.43 17.43 17.60
N TRP A 103 0.68 16.39 16.80
CA TRP A 103 -0.12 15.16 16.81
C TRP A 103 -0.06 14.48 18.17
N MET A 104 1.13 14.26 18.69
CA MET A 104 1.32 13.61 19.99
C MET A 104 0.73 14.44 21.13
N PHE A 105 0.70 15.77 21.00
CA PHE A 105 -0.02 16.65 21.92
C PHE A 105 -1.55 16.42 21.88
N CYS A 106 -2.15 16.37 20.70
CA CYS A 106 -3.59 16.16 20.54
C CYS A 106 -4.05 14.72 20.86
N ASN A 107 -3.15 13.76 20.73
CA ASN A 107 -3.45 12.32 20.74
C ASN A 107 -4.24 11.84 21.99
N PRO A 108 -3.82 12.10 23.25
CA PRO A 108 -4.58 11.64 24.43
C PRO A 108 -6.01 12.20 24.47
N ILE A 109 -6.22 13.40 23.93
CA ILE A 109 -7.54 14.02 23.88
C ILE A 109 -8.37 13.41 22.75
N GLY A 110 -7.79 13.27 21.55
CA GLY A 110 -8.42 12.68 20.37
C GLY A 110 -8.85 11.25 20.58
N ARG A 111 -8.13 10.53 21.44
CA ARG A 111 -8.38 9.15 21.83
C ARG A 111 -9.27 9.00 23.08
N GLY A 112 -9.89 10.09 23.52
CA GLY A 112 -10.97 10.06 24.50
C GLY A 112 -10.57 10.31 25.95
N GLY A 113 -9.34 10.72 26.25
CA GLY A 113 -8.87 10.92 27.63
C GLY A 113 -9.77 11.84 28.48
N ARG A 114 -10.48 12.80 27.86
CA ARG A 114 -11.45 13.68 28.54
C ARG A 114 -12.65 12.93 29.14
N ILE A 115 -13.03 11.76 28.61
CA ILE A 115 -14.14 10.96 29.13
C ILE A 115 -13.82 10.37 30.50
N VAL A 116 -12.55 10.03 30.75
CA VAL A 116 -12.11 9.36 31.99
C VAL A 116 -12.51 10.18 33.22
N SER A 117 -12.25 11.49 33.20
CA SER A 117 -12.60 12.40 34.29
C SER A 117 -14.11 12.39 34.61
N ARG A 118 -14.95 12.50 33.56
CA ARG A 118 -16.42 12.46 33.71
C ARG A 118 -16.90 11.13 34.27
N TYR A 119 -16.28 10.03 33.83
CA TYR A 119 -16.62 8.71 34.30
C TYR A 119 -16.30 8.52 35.79
N PHE A 120 -15.09 8.88 36.21
CA PHE A 120 -14.68 8.75 37.61
C PHE A 120 -15.49 9.64 38.56
N ASP A 121 -15.88 10.84 38.13
CA ASP A 121 -16.81 11.69 38.87
C ASP A 121 -18.20 11.03 39.01
N GLY A 122 -18.76 10.53 37.90
CA GLY A 122 -20.03 9.80 37.89
C GLY A 122 -20.00 8.55 38.77
N LEU A 123 -18.93 7.77 38.67
CA LEU A 123 -18.70 6.57 39.48
C LEU A 123 -18.62 6.91 40.97
N SER A 124 -17.86 7.95 41.34
CA SER A 124 -17.73 8.42 42.71
C SER A 124 -19.08 8.86 43.29
N LYS A 125 -19.85 9.67 42.54
CA LYS A 125 -21.19 10.11 42.93
C LYS A 125 -22.14 8.93 43.12
N ALA A 126 -22.16 8.00 42.18
CA ALA A 126 -23.00 6.81 42.25
C ALA A 126 -22.61 5.91 43.44
N TYR A 127 -21.32 5.75 43.71
CA TYR A 127 -20.80 5.04 44.87
C TYR A 127 -21.30 5.67 46.17
N ILE A 128 -21.12 6.97 46.35
CA ILE A 128 -21.53 7.72 47.56
C ILE A 128 -23.04 7.64 47.78
N LYS A 129 -23.85 7.69 46.70
CA LYS A 129 -25.31 7.61 46.77
C LYS A 129 -25.81 6.29 47.37
N LEU A 130 -25.04 5.20 47.25
CA LEU A 130 -25.37 3.90 47.83
C LEU A 130 -25.08 3.79 49.34
N LEU A 131 -24.40 4.79 49.92
CA LEU A 131 -23.98 4.79 51.32
C LEU A 131 -25.01 5.49 52.23
N SER A 132 -25.26 4.89 53.41
CA SER A 132 -26.11 5.53 54.42
C SER A 132 -25.45 6.80 54.98
N ARG A 133 -26.24 7.69 55.61
CA ARG A 133 -25.70 8.88 56.30
C ARG A 133 -24.61 8.51 57.33
N LYS A 134 -24.81 7.41 58.08
CA LYS A 134 -23.85 6.89 59.06
C LYS A 134 -22.55 6.40 58.39
N GLN A 135 -22.67 5.68 57.27
CA GLN A 135 -21.52 5.21 56.48
C GLN A 135 -20.71 6.38 55.91
N ARG A 136 -21.38 7.38 55.34
CA ARG A 136 -20.73 8.59 54.80
C ARG A 136 -19.93 9.35 55.87
N LYS A 137 -20.56 9.64 57.02
CA LYS A 137 -19.88 10.30 58.15
C LYS A 137 -18.66 9.50 58.65
N ALA A 138 -18.79 8.18 58.77
CA ALA A 138 -17.70 7.32 59.25
C ALA A 138 -16.53 7.21 58.26
N ILE A 139 -16.80 7.29 56.95
CA ILE A 139 -15.74 7.29 55.94
C ILE A 139 -14.99 8.63 55.93
N GLN A 140 -15.69 9.74 56.16
CA GLN A 140 -15.11 11.10 56.21
C GLN A 140 -14.38 11.43 57.52
N SER A 141 -14.72 10.77 58.64
CA SER A 141 -14.09 11.06 59.93
C SER A 141 -12.63 10.58 59.96
N LYS A 142 -11.71 11.45 60.40
CA LYS A 142 -10.29 11.13 60.63
C LYS A 142 -10.06 10.08 61.73
N ASN A 143 -11.07 9.77 62.56
CA ASN A 143 -10.99 8.72 63.57
C ASN A 143 -11.03 7.34 62.90
N ILE A 144 -9.84 6.73 62.78
CA ILE A 144 -9.60 5.40 62.18
C ILE A 144 -10.14 4.26 63.08
N SER A 145 -10.46 4.54 64.34
CA SER A 145 -10.68 3.55 65.42
C SER A 145 -11.88 2.59 65.27
N LYS A 146 -12.65 2.64 64.18
CA LYS A 146 -13.65 1.60 63.88
C LYS A 146 -13.54 1.12 62.43
N ASN A 147 -12.85 -0.01 62.27
CA ASN A 147 -12.62 -0.76 61.03
C ASN A 147 -13.92 -1.31 60.34
N LYS A 148 -15.10 -0.93 60.84
CA LYS A 148 -16.42 -1.50 60.47
C LYS A 148 -16.84 -1.28 59.01
N TYR A 149 -16.23 -0.33 58.31
CA TYR A 149 -16.52 0.00 56.91
C TYR A 149 -15.24 0.03 56.06
N SER A 150 -14.24 -0.77 56.43
CA SER A 150 -12.91 -0.76 55.80
C SER A 150 -13.00 -0.97 54.28
N MET A 151 -13.80 -1.94 53.83
CA MET A 151 -13.93 -2.25 52.41
C MET A 151 -14.70 -1.19 51.60
N LEU A 152 -15.64 -0.46 52.22
CA LEU A 152 -16.31 0.67 51.58
C LEU A 152 -15.36 1.87 51.43
N ARG A 153 -14.52 2.12 52.45
CA ARG A 153 -13.45 3.12 52.37
C ARG A 153 -12.41 2.75 51.31
N ARG A 154 -12.00 1.48 51.26
CA ARG A 154 -11.08 0.95 50.24
C ARG A 154 -11.60 1.16 48.83
N GLY A 155 -12.89 0.89 48.57
CA GLY A 155 -13.47 1.11 47.23
C GLY A 155 -13.40 2.57 46.77
N LEU A 156 -13.79 3.53 47.62
CA LEU A 156 -13.66 4.95 47.32
C LEU A 156 -12.19 5.38 47.19
N GLY A 157 -11.33 4.90 48.09
CA GLY A 157 -9.89 5.16 48.05
C GLY A 157 -9.26 4.66 46.76
N LYS A 158 -9.68 3.50 46.25
CA LYS A 158 -9.19 2.93 44.99
C LYS A 158 -9.64 3.74 43.78
N ILE A 159 -10.89 4.25 43.75
CA ILE A 159 -11.34 5.18 42.70
C ILE A 159 -10.43 6.41 42.67
N ALA A 160 -10.20 7.05 43.83
CA ALA A 160 -9.36 8.24 43.91
C ALA A 160 -7.92 7.95 43.51
N GLN A 161 -7.34 6.86 44.04
CA GLN A 161 -5.96 6.44 43.76
C GLN A 161 -5.75 6.19 42.27
N GLU A 162 -6.59 5.39 41.62
CA GLU A 162 -6.42 5.07 40.20
C GLU A 162 -6.62 6.28 39.31
N TYR A 163 -7.53 7.19 39.66
CA TYR A 163 -7.67 8.45 38.93
C TYR A 163 -6.45 9.36 39.10
N THR A 164 -5.89 9.47 40.31
CA THR A 164 -4.65 10.20 40.55
C THR A 164 -3.49 9.60 39.74
N ASN A 165 -3.34 8.28 39.78
CA ASN A 165 -2.32 7.57 39.00
C ASN A 165 -2.48 7.84 37.51
N PHE A 166 -3.72 7.79 36.98
CA PHE A 166 -4.00 8.11 35.59
C PHE A 166 -3.59 9.54 35.21
N LEU A 167 -3.93 10.54 36.04
CA LEU A 167 -3.55 11.93 35.77
C LEU A 167 -2.03 12.14 35.81
N GLN A 168 -1.35 11.50 36.77
CA GLN A 168 0.10 11.53 36.86
C GLN A 168 0.73 10.88 35.62
N TYR A 169 0.23 9.70 35.22
CA TYR A 169 0.67 8.98 34.04
C TYR A 169 0.52 9.80 32.77
N LEU A 170 -0.63 10.47 32.60
CA LEU A 170 -0.90 11.32 31.45
C LEU A 170 0.10 12.47 31.34
N ARG A 171 0.45 13.09 32.48
CA ARG A 171 1.46 14.16 32.55
C ARG A 171 2.87 13.64 32.26
N GLU A 172 3.24 12.50 32.81
CA GLU A 172 4.55 11.89 32.59
C GLU A 172 4.74 11.52 31.11
N LYS A 173 3.73 10.89 30.50
CA LYS A 173 3.75 10.52 29.08
C LYS A 173 3.76 11.72 28.14
N ALA A 174 3.05 12.80 28.49
CA ALA A 174 3.08 14.04 27.72
C ALA A 174 4.51 14.55 27.51
N LEU A 175 5.31 14.59 28.58
CA LEU A 175 6.71 15.05 28.54
C LEU A 175 7.66 14.08 27.81
N ILE A 176 7.24 12.84 27.59
CA ILE A 176 8.03 11.85 26.85
C ILE A 176 7.81 11.99 25.35
N PHE A 177 6.56 12.25 24.93
CA PHE A 177 6.14 12.11 23.54
C PHE A 177 6.09 13.41 22.75
N TYR A 178 5.97 14.56 23.41
CA TYR A 178 6.01 15.85 22.73
C TYR A 178 6.77 16.89 23.56
N ASP A 179 7.35 17.85 22.85
CA ASP A 179 7.92 19.06 23.39
C ASP A 179 6.84 20.15 23.46
N PRO A 180 6.44 20.63 24.66
CA PRO A 180 5.45 21.69 24.79
C PRO A 180 5.79 22.95 24.00
N ASP A 181 7.07 23.32 23.94
CA ASP A 181 7.54 24.54 23.25
C ASP A 181 7.55 24.36 21.72
N GLY A 182 7.54 23.12 21.27
CA GLY A 182 7.44 22.73 19.86
C GLY A 182 6.00 22.67 19.33
N VAL A 183 4.97 22.83 20.17
CA VAL A 183 3.57 22.79 19.73
C VAL A 183 3.22 24.12 19.06
N LYS A 184 3.01 24.10 17.75
CA LYS A 184 2.73 25.29 16.94
C LYS A 184 1.51 25.05 16.03
N PRO A 185 0.78 26.13 15.65
CA PRO A 185 -0.23 26.03 14.61
C PRO A 185 0.35 25.44 13.33
N LEU A 186 -0.43 24.59 12.66
CA LEU A 186 -0.05 24.04 11.36
C LEU A 186 -0.01 25.17 10.32
N SER A 187 0.94 25.14 9.38
CA SER A 187 0.89 26.05 8.23
C SER A 187 -0.36 25.78 7.39
N GLU A 188 -0.76 26.75 6.57
CA GLU A 188 -1.90 26.60 5.66
C GLU A 188 -1.74 25.37 4.75
N LYS A 189 -0.50 25.05 4.35
CA LYS A 189 -0.19 23.91 3.50
C LYS A 189 -0.41 22.58 4.23
N VAL A 190 0.16 22.42 5.42
CA VAL A 190 -0.02 21.21 6.23
C VAL A 190 -1.47 21.07 6.69
N TYR A 191 -2.12 22.18 7.05
CA TYR A 191 -3.54 22.23 7.40
C TYR A 191 -4.41 21.65 6.27
N LYS A 192 -4.20 22.08 5.02
CA LYS A 192 -4.95 21.56 3.85
C LYS A 192 -4.71 20.07 3.63
N ILE A 193 -3.47 19.58 3.80
CA ILE A 193 -3.14 18.16 3.70
C ILE A 193 -3.92 17.37 4.76
N VAL A 194 -3.83 17.76 6.02
CA VAL A 194 -4.53 17.11 7.14
C VAL A 194 -6.05 17.16 6.97
N GLN A 195 -6.59 18.28 6.48
CA GLN A 195 -8.02 18.44 6.20
C GLN A 195 -8.50 17.49 5.10
N ASN A 196 -7.77 17.40 3.99
CA ASN A 196 -8.09 16.49 2.90
C ASN A 196 -8.01 15.03 3.36
N TRP A 197 -6.96 14.67 4.10
CA TRP A 197 -6.80 13.35 4.67
C TRP A 197 -7.96 12.97 5.59
N LEU A 198 -8.34 13.87 6.51
CA LEU A 198 -9.48 13.66 7.41
C LEU A 198 -10.78 13.41 6.63
N GLN A 199 -11.05 14.22 5.60
CA GLN A 199 -12.26 14.06 4.78
C GLN A 199 -12.29 12.69 4.08
N ASN A 200 -11.14 12.20 3.61
CA ASN A 200 -11.02 10.87 3.01
C ASN A 200 -11.31 9.77 4.03
N GLN A 201 -10.76 9.86 5.25
CA GLN A 201 -11.02 8.87 6.30
C GLN A 201 -12.48 8.85 6.73
N LEU A 202 -13.12 10.02 6.88
CA LEU A 202 -14.55 10.10 7.20
C LEU A 202 -15.38 9.40 6.12
N ASN A 203 -15.06 9.58 4.84
CA ASN A 203 -15.75 8.89 3.75
C ASN A 203 -15.59 7.35 3.83
N LEU A 204 -14.40 6.86 4.21
CA LEU A 204 -14.15 5.42 4.39
C LEU A 204 -14.96 4.84 5.55
N ILE A 205 -14.97 5.54 6.69
CA ILE A 205 -15.77 5.19 7.88
C ILE A 205 -17.27 5.14 7.55
N HIS A 206 -17.77 6.08 6.73
CA HIS A 206 -19.16 6.07 6.30
C HIS A 206 -19.48 4.93 5.32
N ALA A 207 -18.51 4.52 4.52
CA ALA A 207 -18.67 3.42 3.55
C ALA A 207 -18.63 2.04 4.23
N SER A 208 -17.75 1.81 5.21
CA SER A 208 -17.66 0.54 5.95
C SER A 208 -18.96 0.18 6.66
N LYS A 209 -19.68 1.19 7.18
CA LYS A 209 -20.99 1.02 7.83
C LYS A 209 -22.09 0.47 6.93
N LYS A 210 -21.93 0.49 5.60
CA LYS A 210 -22.94 0.02 4.64
C LYS A 210 -22.78 -1.46 4.26
N ILE A 211 -21.72 -2.12 4.70
CA ILE A 211 -21.44 -3.52 4.35
C ILE A 211 -21.99 -4.42 5.47
N ASN A 212 -22.87 -5.37 5.12
CA ASN A 212 -23.48 -6.30 6.06
C ASN A 212 -22.42 -7.18 6.76
N LYS A 213 -22.55 -7.33 8.09
CA LYS A 213 -21.63 -8.07 9.00
C LYS A 213 -21.67 -9.61 8.86
N GLU A 214 -22.08 -10.17 7.71
CA GLU A 214 -22.43 -11.59 7.61
C GLU A 214 -21.28 -12.52 7.16
N GLU A 215 -20.16 -12.00 6.67
CA GLU A 215 -19.07 -12.84 6.15
C GLU A 215 -17.68 -12.43 6.67
N MET A 216 -17.35 -12.75 7.93
CA MET A 216 -15.95 -12.86 8.37
C MET A 216 -15.80 -13.97 9.42
N VAL A 217 -15.29 -15.13 8.99
CA VAL A 217 -14.96 -16.26 9.87
C VAL A 217 -13.48 -16.61 9.73
N VAL A 218 -12.65 -15.93 10.53
CA VAL A 218 -11.53 -16.46 11.33
C VAL A 218 -11.34 -15.46 12.49
N GLN A 219 -11.39 -15.91 13.75
CA GLN A 219 -11.46 -15.01 14.93
C GLN A 219 -10.29 -14.02 15.06
N ASN A 220 -9.08 -14.41 14.66
CA ASN A 220 -7.90 -13.54 14.76
C ASN A 220 -7.92 -12.42 13.70
N ASP A 221 -8.33 -12.74 12.47
CA ASP A 221 -8.45 -11.75 11.39
C ASP A 221 -9.60 -10.77 11.68
N TYR A 222 -10.65 -11.22 12.38
CA TYR A 222 -11.75 -10.35 12.79
C TYR A 222 -11.33 -9.31 13.83
N LEU A 223 -10.64 -9.71 14.91
CA LEU A 223 -10.21 -8.78 15.96
C LEU A 223 -9.19 -7.76 15.45
N LEU A 224 -8.31 -8.18 14.54
CA LEU A 224 -7.36 -7.29 13.88
C LEU A 224 -8.09 -6.26 12.99
N ALA A 225 -9.00 -6.71 12.12
CA ALA A 225 -9.79 -5.82 11.27
C ALA A 225 -10.65 -4.85 12.10
N LEU A 226 -11.22 -5.33 13.22
CA LEU A 226 -11.95 -4.49 14.15
C LEU A 226 -11.04 -3.45 14.78
N LYS A 227 -9.83 -3.82 15.22
CA LYS A 227 -8.85 -2.88 15.76
C LYS A 227 -8.48 -1.80 14.75
N GLU A 228 -8.25 -2.17 13.48
CA GLU A 228 -7.96 -1.21 12.40
C GLU A 228 -9.10 -0.21 12.19
N GLU A 229 -10.36 -0.67 12.26
CA GLU A 229 -11.53 0.21 12.21
C GLU A 229 -11.50 1.22 13.36
N TYR A 230 -11.32 0.74 14.61
CA TYR A 230 -11.23 1.61 15.78
C TYR A 230 -10.04 2.58 15.70
N ASP A 231 -8.87 2.13 15.25
CA ASP A 231 -7.69 2.98 15.08
C ASP A 231 -7.95 4.12 14.09
N THR A 232 -8.58 3.81 12.95
CA THR A 232 -8.94 4.80 11.92
C THR A 232 -9.86 5.89 12.49
N ILE A 233 -10.84 5.48 13.30
CA ILE A 233 -11.77 6.37 13.98
C ILE A 233 -11.02 7.30 14.94
N LEU A 234 -10.09 6.76 15.72
CA LEU A 234 -9.30 7.51 16.68
C LEU A 234 -8.29 8.46 16.02
N HIS A 235 -7.73 8.07 14.88
CA HIS A 235 -6.90 8.97 14.06
C HIS A 235 -7.71 10.15 13.53
N ALA A 236 -8.92 9.89 13.03
CA ALA A 236 -9.82 10.96 12.60
C ALA A 236 -10.18 11.92 13.76
N GLY A 237 -10.40 11.37 14.96
CA GLY A 237 -10.58 12.15 16.19
C GLY A 237 -9.38 13.05 16.52
N THR A 238 -8.17 12.53 16.39
CA THR A 238 -6.91 13.27 16.64
C THR A 238 -6.70 14.35 15.57
N CYS A 239 -6.92 14.04 14.29
CA CYS A 239 -6.87 15.00 13.19
C CYS A 239 -7.88 16.14 13.35
N SER A 240 -9.10 15.85 13.79
CA SER A 240 -10.12 16.87 14.02
C SER A 240 -9.62 17.92 15.03
N LEU A 241 -9.03 17.47 16.14
CA LEU A 241 -8.46 18.36 17.15
C LEU A 241 -7.28 19.17 16.64
N LEU A 242 -6.40 18.56 15.83
CA LEU A 242 -5.29 19.25 15.19
C LEU A 242 -5.74 20.42 14.30
N LEU A 243 -6.89 20.27 13.65
CA LEU A 243 -7.51 21.31 12.81
C LEU A 243 -8.31 22.34 13.62
N GLY A 244 -8.31 22.26 14.95
CA GLY A 244 -9.10 23.15 15.83
C GLY A 244 -10.59 22.82 15.87
N ASN A 245 -11.02 21.73 15.22
CA ASN A 245 -12.39 21.27 15.30
C ASN A 245 -12.63 20.58 16.65
N THR A 246 -13.32 21.28 17.53
CA THR A 246 -13.72 20.75 18.85
C THR A 246 -14.93 19.82 18.78
N GLN A 247 -15.54 19.68 17.60
CA GLN A 247 -16.60 18.69 17.42
C GLN A 247 -16.03 17.31 17.76
N PRO A 248 -16.69 16.57 18.67
CA PRO A 248 -16.21 15.27 19.08
C PRO A 248 -16.40 14.33 17.89
N VAL A 249 -15.38 14.16 17.06
CA VAL A 249 -15.30 13.11 16.03
C VAL A 249 -15.14 11.72 16.67
N LEU A 250 -15.56 11.55 17.92
CA LEU A 250 -16.19 10.30 18.34
C LEU A 250 -17.48 10.19 17.54
N ILE A 251 -17.32 9.75 16.30
CA ILE A 251 -18.33 9.34 15.32
C ILE A 251 -19.58 8.98 16.08
N GLU A 252 -20.69 9.66 15.77
CA GLU A 252 -21.96 9.76 16.51
C GLU A 252 -22.57 8.44 17.04
N ASN A 253 -21.94 7.29 16.77
CA ASN A 253 -22.40 5.94 17.03
C ASN A 253 -21.49 5.10 17.95
N ILE A 254 -20.23 5.47 18.25
CA ILE A 254 -19.38 4.69 19.17
C ILE A 254 -19.30 5.39 20.51
N SER A 255 -19.85 4.76 21.55
CA SER A 255 -19.70 5.29 22.89
C SER A 255 -18.24 5.16 23.34
N ALA A 256 -17.73 6.15 24.08
CA ALA A 256 -16.39 6.08 24.64
C ALA A 256 -16.14 4.83 25.52
N PHE A 257 -17.20 4.25 26.06
CA PHE A 257 -17.12 3.04 26.86
C PHE A 257 -17.08 1.77 26.02
N GLU A 258 -17.78 1.75 24.89
CA GLU A 258 -17.62 0.72 23.87
C GLU A 258 -16.18 0.70 23.36
N LEU A 259 -15.62 1.88 23.09
CA LEU A 259 -14.21 2.07 22.74
C LEU A 259 -13.26 1.41 23.76
N TYR A 260 -13.35 1.78 25.04
CA TYR A 260 -12.46 1.18 26.05
C TYR A 260 -12.73 -0.32 26.26
N SER A 261 -13.96 -0.77 26.05
CA SER A 261 -14.27 -2.20 26.13
C SER A 261 -13.58 -2.97 25.00
N ALA A 262 -13.59 -2.43 23.78
CA ALA A 262 -12.87 -2.99 22.64
C ALA A 262 -11.36 -3.01 22.87
N TYR A 263 -10.76 -1.91 23.35
CA TYR A 263 -9.31 -1.86 23.65
C TYR A 263 -8.88 -2.75 24.82
N HIS A 264 -9.78 -3.04 25.76
CA HIS A 264 -9.53 -4.09 26.75
C HIS A 264 -9.43 -5.47 26.08
N GLU A 265 -10.31 -5.78 25.12
CA GLU A 265 -10.27 -7.03 24.37
C GLU A 265 -9.04 -7.14 23.47
N PHE A 266 -8.65 -6.04 22.81
CA PHE A 266 -7.40 -5.97 22.02
C PHE A 266 -6.17 -6.19 22.90
N LEU A 267 -6.12 -5.56 24.08
CA LEU A 267 -5.04 -5.74 25.05
C LEU A 267 -4.95 -7.20 25.52
N CYS A 268 -6.07 -7.80 25.91
CA CYS A 268 -6.11 -9.21 26.32
C CYS A 268 -5.70 -10.18 25.20
N SER A 269 -5.86 -9.76 23.94
CA SER A 269 -5.50 -10.56 22.76
C SER A 269 -4.06 -10.30 22.27
N GLY A 270 -3.30 -9.45 22.95
CA GLY A 270 -1.93 -9.10 22.56
C GLY A 270 -1.82 -8.22 21.30
N LEU A 271 -2.93 -7.59 20.89
CA LEU A 271 -2.97 -6.71 19.72
C LEU A 271 -2.57 -5.27 20.04
N CYS A 272 -2.43 -4.93 21.33
CA CYS A 272 -1.96 -3.63 21.77
C CYS A 272 -0.47 -3.69 22.10
N LYS A 273 0.28 -2.68 21.66
CA LYS A 273 1.68 -2.46 22.00
C LYS A 273 1.82 -1.02 22.45
N GLU A 274 2.40 -0.79 23.62
CA GLU A 274 2.60 0.58 24.09
C GLU A 274 3.66 1.32 23.25
N VAL A 275 3.36 2.57 22.89
CA VAL A 275 4.30 3.47 22.19
C VAL A 275 5.40 3.96 23.14
N CYS A 276 6.63 4.05 22.62
CA CYS A 276 7.79 4.56 23.35
C CYS A 276 8.48 5.71 22.60
N LYS A 277 9.39 6.40 23.29
CA LYS A 277 10.14 7.55 22.73
C LYS A 277 10.94 7.18 21.47
N ASN A 278 11.45 5.96 21.40
CA ASN A 278 12.23 5.50 20.25
C ASN A 278 11.34 5.29 19.02
N ASP A 279 10.07 4.91 19.19
CA ASP A 279 9.16 4.76 18.05
C ASP A 279 8.96 6.10 17.34
N ILE A 280 8.85 7.21 18.09
CA ILE A 280 8.75 8.57 17.52
C ILE A 280 10.05 8.98 16.80
N LYS A 281 11.21 8.67 17.37
CA LYS A 281 12.50 8.95 16.72
C LYS A 281 12.62 8.19 15.41
N TYR A 282 12.35 6.89 15.43
CA TYR A 282 12.36 6.03 14.26
C TYR A 282 11.38 6.53 13.19
N LEU A 283 10.17 6.92 13.60
CA LEU A 283 9.16 7.49 12.69
C LEU A 283 9.69 8.73 11.95
N LEU A 284 10.37 9.63 12.66
CA LEU A 284 10.96 10.84 12.08
C LEU A 284 12.18 10.53 11.20
N GLU A 285 12.99 9.54 11.57
CA GLU A 285 14.15 9.09 10.77
C GLU A 285 13.70 8.42 9.47
N GLU A 286 12.77 7.45 9.55
CA GLU A 286 12.20 6.77 8.38
C GLU A 286 11.57 7.79 7.42
N SER A 287 10.83 8.76 7.96
CA SER A 287 10.21 9.83 7.17
C SER A 287 11.23 10.76 6.48
N LYS A 288 12.41 10.95 7.09
CA LYS A 288 13.51 11.75 6.50
C LYS A 288 14.26 11.00 5.40
N GLU A 289 14.36 9.68 5.48
CA GLU A 289 14.98 8.88 4.41
C GLU A 289 14.23 9.01 3.07
N PHE A 290 12.92 9.25 3.09
CA PHE A 290 12.15 9.55 1.87
C PHE A 290 12.60 10.86 1.21
N ILE A 291 12.93 11.88 2.01
CA ILE A 291 13.39 13.18 1.51
C ILE A 291 14.76 13.06 0.86
N ASN A 292 15.67 12.29 1.48
CA ASN A 292 17.05 12.16 1.03
C ASN A 292 17.22 11.29 -0.25
N LYS A 293 16.20 10.52 -0.64
CA LYS A 293 16.26 9.70 -1.86
C LYS A 293 15.76 10.41 -3.13
N ASP A 294 15.02 11.53 -3.00
CA ASP A 294 14.33 12.18 -4.12
C ASP A 294 14.65 13.68 -4.33
N PHE A 295 15.50 14.31 -3.51
CA PHE A 295 15.85 15.74 -3.66
C PHE A 295 17.09 15.98 -4.57
N GLU A 296 16.92 15.78 -5.88
CA GLU A 296 17.61 16.59 -6.90
C GLU A 296 16.53 17.43 -7.62
N PRO A 297 16.43 18.75 -7.39
CA PRO A 297 15.24 19.51 -7.79
C PRO A 297 15.31 19.97 -9.26
N SER A 298 14.33 19.56 -10.06
CA SER A 298 13.95 20.28 -11.29
C SER A 298 12.53 20.84 -11.16
N LEU A 299 12.43 22.17 -11.06
CA LEU A 299 11.18 22.95 -11.15
C LEU A 299 10.47 22.73 -12.49
N LYS A 300 9.12 22.66 -12.50
CA LYS A 300 8.24 23.69 -13.12
C LYS A 300 6.73 23.36 -13.10
N MET A 301 5.98 24.41 -12.74
CA MET A 301 4.72 24.91 -13.31
C MET A 301 3.34 24.53 -12.73
N GLN A 302 2.56 25.61 -12.66
CA GLN A 302 1.23 25.86 -12.12
C GLN A 302 0.10 25.55 -13.13
N ASN A 303 -1.11 25.39 -12.57
CA ASN A 303 -2.46 25.80 -13.04
C ASN A 303 -2.92 25.53 -14.49
N ILE A 304 -4.14 24.98 -14.65
CA ILE A 304 -5.26 25.56 -15.44
C ILE A 304 -6.56 24.76 -15.21
N ALA A 305 -7.67 25.50 -15.34
CA ALA A 305 -9.03 25.28 -14.89
C ALA A 305 -9.96 24.45 -15.82
N ASN A 306 -11.14 24.14 -15.25
CA ASN A 306 -12.50 24.07 -15.81
C ASN A 306 -12.77 23.50 -17.23
N MET A 307 -13.64 22.48 -17.26
CA MET A 307 -14.93 22.37 -18.00
C MET A 307 -15.24 20.93 -18.49
N ASN A 308 -16.51 20.56 -18.36
CA ASN A 308 -17.22 19.44 -19.01
C ASN A 308 -18.02 20.03 -20.22
N PRO A 309 -18.68 19.27 -21.12
CA PRO A 309 -18.98 17.83 -21.09
C PRO A 309 -18.85 17.06 -22.44
N ALA A 310 -18.48 15.79 -22.36
CA ALA A 310 -18.99 14.69 -23.20
C ALA A 310 -18.48 13.40 -22.54
N ARG A 311 -19.28 12.82 -21.64
CA ARG A 311 -18.82 11.81 -20.68
C ARG A 311 -18.52 10.46 -21.36
N LYS A 312 -17.40 10.35 -22.08
CA LYS A 312 -16.55 9.16 -21.92
C LYS A 312 -16.30 9.07 -20.43
N LYS A 313 -16.75 8.00 -19.76
CA LYS A 313 -16.47 7.79 -18.32
C LYS A 313 -14.98 8.00 -18.12
N LYS A 314 -14.60 9.17 -17.58
CA LYS A 314 -13.20 9.48 -17.29
C LYS A 314 -12.80 8.49 -16.21
N ILE A 315 -12.00 7.50 -16.59
CA ILE A 315 -11.47 6.52 -15.66
C ILE A 315 -10.69 7.31 -14.60
N LYS A 316 -11.07 7.12 -13.35
CA LYS A 316 -10.39 7.66 -12.17
C LYS A 316 -9.74 6.49 -11.45
N PHE A 317 -8.56 6.71 -10.89
CA PHE A 317 -7.95 5.77 -9.96
C PHE A 317 -8.58 5.96 -8.58
N ASP A 318 -9.85 5.58 -8.48
CA ASP A 318 -10.61 5.59 -7.24
C ASP A 318 -10.61 4.20 -6.57
N THR A 319 -11.30 4.09 -5.43
CA THR A 319 -11.39 2.84 -4.66
C THR A 319 -11.97 1.68 -5.46
N SER A 320 -12.93 1.94 -6.35
CA SER A 320 -13.53 0.91 -7.20
C SER A 320 -12.51 0.37 -8.21
N TYR A 321 -11.74 1.28 -8.82
CA TYR A 321 -10.64 0.91 -9.70
C TYR A 321 -9.59 0.07 -8.96
N PHE A 322 -9.19 0.50 -7.76
CA PHE A 322 -8.21 -0.21 -6.95
C PHE A 322 -8.68 -1.60 -6.52
N HIS A 323 -9.96 -1.75 -6.15
CA HIS A 323 -10.54 -3.07 -5.84
C HIS A 323 -10.48 -4.00 -7.05
N LYS A 324 -10.88 -3.51 -8.23
CA LYS A 324 -10.81 -4.30 -9.47
C LYS A 324 -9.37 -4.67 -9.83
N PHE A 325 -8.43 -3.74 -9.63
CA PHE A 325 -7.00 -3.98 -9.80
C PHE A 325 -6.50 -5.09 -8.87
N LYS A 326 -6.90 -5.07 -7.59
CA LYS A 326 -6.55 -6.08 -6.58
C LYS A 326 -7.08 -7.47 -6.93
N GLU A 327 -8.34 -7.57 -7.34
CA GLU A 327 -8.95 -8.83 -7.76
C GLU A 327 -8.27 -9.41 -9.01
N ASN A 328 -8.00 -8.56 -10.00
CA ASN A 328 -7.27 -8.97 -11.21
C ASN A 328 -5.87 -9.51 -10.88
N ILE A 329 -5.16 -8.96 -9.88
CA ILE A 329 -3.86 -9.49 -9.47
C ILE A 329 -4.01 -10.92 -8.95
N LYS A 330 -5.00 -11.20 -8.09
CA LYS A 330 -5.24 -12.54 -7.55
C LYS A 330 -5.50 -13.55 -8.67
N ILE A 331 -6.38 -13.20 -9.62
CA ILE A 331 -6.68 -14.02 -10.79
C ILE A 331 -5.37 -14.34 -11.52
N ILE A 332 -4.60 -13.32 -11.90
CA ILE A 332 -3.35 -13.52 -12.66
C ILE A 332 -2.35 -14.41 -11.90
N LEU A 333 -2.17 -14.19 -10.60
CA LEU A 333 -1.24 -14.98 -9.79
C LEU A 333 -1.66 -16.45 -9.68
N ASN A 334 -2.96 -16.77 -9.71
CA ASN A 334 -3.42 -18.16 -9.68
C ASN A 334 -2.97 -18.95 -10.92
N HIS A 335 -2.84 -18.28 -12.08
CA HIS A 335 -2.33 -18.89 -13.31
C HIS A 335 -0.80 -19.01 -13.38
N LEU A 336 -0.06 -18.43 -12.44
CA LEU A 336 1.40 -18.49 -12.44
C LEU A 336 1.89 -19.69 -11.62
N PRO A 337 2.94 -20.41 -12.09
CA PRO A 337 3.46 -21.63 -11.46
C PRO A 337 4.41 -21.28 -10.30
N PHE A 338 3.86 -20.64 -9.27
CA PHE A 338 4.56 -20.28 -8.05
C PHE A 338 3.88 -20.93 -6.84
N ASP A 339 4.66 -21.14 -5.77
CA ASP A 339 4.08 -21.51 -4.47
C ASP A 339 3.30 -20.33 -3.86
N SER A 340 2.47 -20.63 -2.85
CA SER A 340 1.60 -19.65 -2.19
C SER A 340 2.36 -18.50 -1.55
N GLN A 341 3.49 -18.79 -0.88
CA GLN A 341 4.32 -17.80 -0.21
C GLN A 341 4.91 -16.80 -1.21
N PHE A 342 5.39 -17.29 -2.36
CA PHE A 342 5.93 -16.44 -3.41
C PHE A 342 4.83 -15.64 -4.11
N LYS A 343 3.64 -16.21 -4.32
CA LYS A 343 2.47 -15.47 -4.83
C LYS A 343 2.09 -14.30 -3.91
N GLU A 344 2.04 -14.53 -2.60
CA GLU A 344 1.74 -13.48 -1.62
C GLU A 344 2.80 -12.37 -1.64
N LYS A 345 4.08 -12.73 -1.74
CA LYS A 345 5.17 -11.76 -1.90
C LYS A 345 5.01 -10.91 -3.16
N ILE A 346 4.70 -11.53 -4.30
CA ILE A 346 4.45 -10.80 -5.56
C ILE A 346 3.24 -9.89 -5.41
N PHE A 347 2.15 -10.38 -4.81
CA PHE A 347 0.92 -9.63 -4.57
C PHE A 347 1.19 -8.34 -3.78
N ASN A 348 1.81 -8.46 -2.61
CA ASN A 348 2.11 -7.32 -1.75
C ASN A 348 3.04 -6.30 -2.44
N ASN A 349 4.07 -6.80 -3.13
CA ASN A 349 5.00 -5.94 -3.86
C ASN A 349 4.33 -5.26 -5.08
N THR A 350 3.40 -5.93 -5.77
CA THR A 350 2.60 -5.35 -6.85
C THR A 350 1.73 -4.21 -6.34
N LEU A 351 1.06 -4.37 -5.19
CA LEU A 351 0.27 -3.30 -4.58
C LEU A 351 1.16 -2.13 -4.16
N ASN A 352 2.32 -2.40 -3.55
CA ASN A 352 3.27 -1.36 -3.17
C ASN A 352 3.73 -0.55 -4.38
N LEU A 353 4.14 -1.22 -5.47
CA LEU A 353 4.58 -0.53 -6.70
C LEU A 353 3.48 0.31 -7.34
N TYR A 354 2.23 -0.16 -7.31
CA TYR A 354 1.10 0.63 -7.77
C TYR A 354 0.92 1.90 -6.95
N SER A 355 0.91 1.79 -5.62
CA SER A 355 0.84 2.93 -4.71
C SER A 355 2.01 3.90 -4.91
N THR A 356 3.24 3.38 -5.07
CA THR A 356 4.42 4.21 -5.36
C THR A 356 4.27 4.96 -6.68
N ALA A 357 3.74 4.32 -7.72
CA ALA A 357 3.51 4.99 -9.00
C ALA A 357 2.49 6.14 -8.88
N LEU A 358 1.43 5.95 -8.10
CA LEU A 358 0.46 7.02 -7.82
C LEU A 358 1.10 8.18 -7.03
N ILE A 359 1.92 7.87 -6.02
CA ILE A 359 2.67 8.86 -5.23
C ILE A 359 3.60 9.67 -6.14
N ASN A 360 4.23 9.01 -7.10
CA ASN A 360 5.08 9.64 -8.12
C ASN A 360 4.29 10.40 -9.21
N GLY A 361 2.99 10.62 -9.01
CA GLY A 361 2.16 11.46 -9.87
C GLY A 361 1.56 10.73 -11.06
N MET A 362 1.54 9.39 -11.09
CA MET A 362 0.89 8.65 -12.17
C MET A 362 -0.63 8.90 -12.14
N THR A 363 -1.15 9.48 -13.22
CA THR A 363 -2.58 9.72 -13.42
C THR A 363 -3.11 8.87 -14.58
N PRO A 364 -4.45 8.68 -14.69
CA PRO A 364 -5.03 8.01 -15.84
C PRO A 364 -4.76 8.71 -17.18
N SER A 365 -4.40 10.00 -17.19
CA SER A 365 -4.02 10.74 -18.40
C SER A 365 -2.68 10.26 -18.98
N ASP A 366 -1.78 9.80 -18.13
CA ASP A 366 -0.42 9.41 -18.51
C ASP A 366 -0.37 8.05 -19.21
N LEU A 367 -1.47 7.30 -19.16
CA LEU A 367 -1.54 5.93 -19.64
C LEU A 367 -2.37 5.82 -20.91
N LYS A 368 -1.76 5.21 -21.94
CA LYS A 368 -2.47 4.84 -23.17
C LYS A 368 -3.57 3.81 -22.90
N ASN A 369 -3.32 2.88 -21.99
CA ASN A 369 -4.29 1.88 -21.58
C ASN A 369 -4.63 2.02 -20.10
N LYS A 370 -5.91 2.28 -19.82
CA LYS A 370 -6.44 2.57 -18.49
C LYS A 370 -7.22 1.39 -17.91
N ASN A 371 -7.19 0.23 -18.56
CA ASN A 371 -7.88 -0.98 -18.10
C ASN A 371 -7.13 -1.57 -16.89
N ALA A 372 -7.87 -1.85 -15.81
CA ALA A 372 -7.30 -2.39 -14.57
C ALA A 372 -6.56 -3.72 -14.80
N GLY A 373 -7.06 -4.59 -15.68
CA GLY A 373 -6.41 -5.86 -16.02
C GLY A 373 -5.06 -5.66 -16.70
N VAL A 374 -4.95 -4.68 -17.61
CA VAL A 374 -3.65 -4.35 -18.21
C VAL A 374 -2.67 -3.86 -17.15
N LEU A 375 -3.10 -2.97 -16.26
CA LEU A 375 -2.23 -2.50 -15.18
C LEU A 375 -1.84 -3.60 -14.22
N SER A 376 -2.76 -4.50 -13.85
CA SER A 376 -2.43 -5.65 -12.99
C SER A 376 -1.30 -6.50 -13.61
N ILE A 377 -1.36 -6.81 -14.91
CA ILE A 377 -0.27 -7.54 -15.59
C ILE A 377 1.03 -6.73 -15.58
N ILE A 378 0.97 -5.42 -15.86
CA ILE A 378 2.15 -4.54 -15.87
C ILE A 378 2.82 -4.51 -14.50
N PHE A 379 2.07 -4.29 -13.41
CA PHE A 379 2.63 -4.20 -12.07
C PHE A 379 3.06 -5.57 -11.53
N ILE A 380 2.45 -6.68 -11.94
CA ILE A 380 2.98 -8.03 -11.67
C ILE A 380 4.31 -8.22 -12.37
N PHE A 381 4.43 -7.82 -13.64
CA PHE A 381 5.70 -7.90 -14.37
C PHE A 381 6.82 -7.12 -13.67
N PHE A 382 6.54 -5.88 -13.21
CA PHE A 382 7.53 -5.11 -12.46
C PHE A 382 7.82 -5.68 -11.07
N SER A 383 6.83 -6.27 -10.41
CA SER A 383 7.02 -6.96 -9.14
C SER A 383 7.94 -8.17 -9.29
N LEU A 384 7.75 -8.98 -10.33
CA LEU A 384 8.65 -10.06 -10.72
C LEU A 384 10.05 -9.55 -11.08
N LEU A 385 10.15 -8.42 -11.76
CA LEU A 385 11.45 -7.82 -12.08
C LEU A 385 12.22 -7.39 -10.83
N SER A 386 11.50 -6.95 -9.81
CA SER A 386 12.09 -6.61 -8.51
C SER A 386 12.55 -7.85 -7.74
N THR A 387 11.73 -8.92 -7.74
CA THR A 387 11.88 -10.08 -6.85
C THR A 387 12.59 -11.29 -7.47
N ASP A 388 12.50 -11.50 -8.78
CA ASP A 388 13.06 -12.65 -9.52
C ASP A 388 13.57 -12.24 -10.91
N ASN A 389 14.61 -11.39 -10.88
CA ASN A 389 15.28 -10.91 -12.08
C ASN A 389 15.94 -12.06 -12.89
N LEU A 390 16.25 -13.20 -12.26
CA LEU A 390 16.92 -14.33 -12.92
C LEU A 390 15.97 -15.06 -13.88
N ARG A 391 14.76 -15.44 -13.45
CA ARG A 391 13.79 -16.10 -14.34
C ARG A 391 13.33 -15.19 -15.48
N LEU A 392 13.27 -13.88 -15.23
CA LEU A 392 13.02 -12.86 -16.25
C LEU A 392 14.15 -12.80 -17.30
N LYS A 393 15.41 -12.73 -16.85
CA LYS A 393 16.58 -12.77 -17.75
C LYS A 393 16.60 -14.04 -18.62
N ASN A 394 16.19 -15.16 -18.06
CA ASN A 394 16.12 -16.46 -18.74
C ASN A 394 14.85 -16.63 -19.60
N LYS A 395 14.04 -15.57 -19.79
CA LYS A 395 12.82 -15.53 -20.60
C LYS A 395 11.69 -16.46 -20.14
N GLN A 396 11.75 -16.99 -18.91
CA GLN A 396 10.70 -17.85 -18.38
C GLN A 396 9.42 -17.06 -18.06
N LEU A 397 9.53 -15.77 -17.71
CA LEU A 397 8.42 -14.96 -17.17
C LEU A 397 8.31 -13.55 -17.79
N SER A 398 8.28 -13.46 -19.13
CA SER A 398 8.01 -12.20 -19.83
C SER A 398 6.55 -11.71 -19.67
N TYR A 399 6.27 -10.43 -19.94
CA TYR A 399 4.89 -9.91 -20.05
C TYR A 399 4.02 -10.82 -20.93
N SER A 400 4.54 -11.26 -22.08
CA SER A 400 3.82 -12.14 -23.00
C SER A 400 3.57 -13.53 -22.43
N SER A 401 4.45 -14.08 -21.56
CA SER A 401 4.18 -15.37 -20.93
C SER A 401 3.17 -15.26 -19.80
N ILE A 402 3.13 -14.15 -19.06
CA ILE A 402 2.05 -13.86 -18.10
C ILE A 402 0.70 -13.75 -18.83
N CYS A 403 0.65 -13.09 -19.99
CA CYS A 403 -0.58 -13.07 -20.79
C CYS A 403 -0.97 -14.45 -21.31
N ARG A 404 0.01 -15.28 -21.72
CA ARG A 404 -0.26 -16.64 -22.22
C ARG A 404 -0.73 -17.59 -21.13
N SER A 405 -0.26 -17.45 -19.89
CA SER A 405 -0.71 -18.30 -18.77
C SER A 405 -2.18 -18.10 -18.43
N LEU A 406 -2.75 -16.94 -18.77
CA LEU A 406 -4.18 -16.68 -18.62
C LEU A 406 -5.02 -17.37 -19.70
N GLY A 407 -4.49 -17.64 -20.89
CA GLY A 407 -5.24 -18.27 -21.97
C GLY A 407 -6.59 -17.59 -22.23
N ASP A 408 -7.66 -18.38 -22.16
CA ASP A 408 -9.03 -17.90 -22.35
C ASP A 408 -9.50 -16.98 -21.20
N ASP A 409 -8.94 -17.11 -19.99
CA ASP A 409 -9.30 -16.31 -18.79
C ASP A 409 -8.84 -14.85 -18.84
N LEU A 410 -8.22 -14.41 -19.94
CA LEU A 410 -7.97 -12.99 -20.22
C LEU A 410 -9.25 -12.14 -20.13
N HIS A 411 -10.40 -12.71 -20.50
CA HIS A 411 -11.68 -12.02 -20.42
C HIS A 411 -12.11 -11.70 -18.98
N LEU A 412 -11.72 -12.52 -17.99
CA LEU A 412 -12.06 -12.32 -16.57
C LEU A 412 -11.47 -11.01 -16.03
N ILE A 413 -10.29 -10.62 -16.52
CA ILE A 413 -9.65 -9.35 -16.17
C ILE A 413 -9.99 -8.21 -17.14
N GLY A 414 -10.93 -8.45 -18.07
CA GLY A 414 -11.45 -7.47 -19.02
C GLY A 414 -10.56 -7.22 -20.24
N LEU A 415 -9.80 -8.23 -20.69
CA LEU A 415 -8.95 -8.15 -21.87
C LEU A 415 -9.42 -9.13 -22.96
N SER A 416 -9.41 -8.68 -24.21
CA SER A 416 -9.69 -9.53 -25.38
C SER A 416 -8.45 -9.99 -26.12
N ASN A 417 -7.29 -9.37 -25.89
CA ASN A 417 -6.00 -9.77 -26.47
C ASN A 417 -4.80 -9.24 -25.66
N TYR A 418 -3.60 -9.75 -26.00
CA TYR A 418 -2.32 -9.45 -25.33
C TYR A 418 -1.52 -8.29 -25.96
N LYS A 419 -2.11 -7.47 -26.84
CA LYS A 419 -1.36 -6.47 -27.64
C LYS A 419 -0.98 -5.19 -26.88
N SER A 420 -1.49 -4.95 -25.67
CA SER A 420 -1.25 -3.69 -24.95
C SER A 420 0.10 -3.64 -24.25
N ARG A 421 0.99 -2.74 -24.69
CA ARG A 421 2.26 -2.44 -24.03
C ARG A 421 2.26 -1.02 -23.49
N GLY A 422 1.84 -0.88 -22.23
CA GLY A 422 1.98 0.35 -21.43
C GLY A 422 3.18 0.33 -20.48
N LEU A 423 4.12 -0.62 -20.66
CA LEU A 423 5.26 -0.81 -19.75
C LEU A 423 6.15 0.44 -19.68
N GLY A 424 6.40 1.10 -20.82
CA GLY A 424 7.17 2.34 -20.88
C GLY A 424 6.49 3.47 -20.12
N ASP A 425 5.20 3.69 -20.37
CA ASP A 425 4.39 4.72 -19.71
C ASP A 425 4.45 4.57 -18.18
N VAL A 426 4.21 3.35 -17.66
CA VAL A 426 4.24 3.07 -16.22
C VAL A 426 5.65 3.16 -15.62
N SER A 427 6.68 2.75 -16.37
CA SER A 427 8.06 2.72 -15.84
C SER A 427 8.57 4.08 -15.37
N ASN A 428 8.07 5.17 -15.95
CA ASN A 428 8.43 6.55 -15.58
C ASN A 428 8.03 6.91 -14.14
N PHE A 429 7.10 6.17 -13.55
CA PHE A 429 6.57 6.40 -12.21
C PHE A 429 7.10 5.42 -11.16
N LEU A 430 7.99 4.50 -11.53
CA LEU A 430 8.52 3.48 -10.61
C LEU A 430 9.77 3.97 -9.85
N PRO A 431 10.15 3.27 -8.75
CA PRO A 431 11.44 3.48 -8.07
C PRO A 431 12.64 3.40 -9.01
N LYS A 432 13.70 4.16 -8.70
CA LYS A 432 14.92 4.25 -9.52
C LYS A 432 15.59 2.90 -9.76
N ASP A 433 15.66 2.03 -8.74
CA ASP A 433 16.27 0.70 -8.88
C ASP A 433 15.49 -0.20 -9.85
N ILE A 434 14.15 -0.13 -9.84
CA ILE A 434 13.30 -0.85 -10.80
C ILE A 434 13.39 -0.22 -12.18
N LYS A 435 13.41 1.11 -12.29
CA LYS A 435 13.67 1.81 -13.55
C LYS A 435 15.00 1.39 -14.15
N GLU A 436 16.05 1.25 -13.36
CA GLU A 436 17.36 0.79 -13.79
C GLU A 436 17.35 -0.70 -14.17
N LYS A 437 16.71 -1.57 -13.38
CA LYS A 437 16.54 -3.00 -13.72
C LYS A 437 15.74 -3.16 -15.02
N TYR A 438 14.66 -2.41 -15.15
CA TYR A 438 13.83 -2.36 -16.35
C TYR A 438 14.65 -1.82 -17.50
N SER A 439 15.32 -0.68 -17.33
CA SER A 439 16.19 -0.11 -18.33
C SER A 439 17.35 -1.03 -18.68
N LYS A 440 17.85 -1.91 -17.81
CA LYS A 440 18.90 -2.88 -18.14
C LYS A 440 18.35 -4.11 -18.86
N TYR A 441 17.20 -4.60 -18.43
CA TYR A 441 16.49 -5.72 -19.06
C TYR A 441 15.96 -5.32 -20.44
N PHE A 442 15.46 -4.09 -20.55
CA PHE A 442 14.96 -3.51 -21.77
C PHE A 442 16.00 -2.72 -22.55
N SER A 443 17.11 -2.17 -22.04
CA SER A 443 18.16 -1.55 -22.89
C SER A 443 18.84 -2.61 -23.75
N ARG A 444 18.92 -3.85 -23.26
CA ARG A 444 19.22 -5.04 -24.08
C ARG A 444 18.17 -5.33 -25.16
N LYS A 445 17.06 -4.57 -25.22
CA LYS A 445 15.89 -4.80 -26.09
C LYS A 445 15.21 -3.54 -26.69
N LEU A 446 15.54 -2.29 -26.29
CA LEU A 446 14.73 -1.10 -26.58
C LEU A 446 15.49 0.09 -27.14
N TYR A 447 16.83 0.07 -27.22
CA TYR A 447 17.54 1.01 -28.11
C TYR A 447 17.89 0.33 -29.44
N THR A 448 16.85 -0.25 -30.05
CA THR A 448 16.85 -1.31 -31.07
C THR A 448 17.10 -2.69 -30.47
N GLY A 449 16.03 -3.42 -30.19
CA GLY A 449 16.17 -4.77 -29.66
C GLY A 449 16.61 -5.77 -30.71
N ARG A 450 17.87 -5.71 -31.16
CA ARG A 450 18.71 -6.89 -31.37
C ARG A 450 20.21 -6.64 -31.26
N LEU A 451 20.74 -5.43 -31.50
CA LEU A 451 22.16 -5.28 -31.81
C LEU A 451 22.76 -4.01 -31.19
N SER A 452 23.94 -4.12 -30.56
CA SER A 452 24.86 -3.01 -30.36
C SER A 452 25.25 -2.40 -31.72
N PHE A 453 25.90 -1.23 -31.73
CA PHE A 453 26.43 -0.67 -32.97
C PHE A 453 27.30 -1.70 -33.72
N GLU A 454 28.19 -2.39 -33.00
CA GLU A 454 29.09 -3.41 -33.53
C GLU A 454 28.31 -4.60 -34.10
N GLU A 455 27.34 -5.11 -33.35
CA GLU A 455 26.49 -6.22 -33.79
C GLU A 455 25.64 -5.82 -35.03
N PHE A 456 25.23 -4.55 -35.11
CA PHE A 456 24.49 -3.99 -36.23
C PHE A 456 25.36 -3.95 -37.49
N ILE A 457 26.54 -3.35 -37.38
CA ILE A 457 27.50 -3.31 -38.49
C ILE A 457 27.85 -4.73 -38.95
N LEU A 458 28.13 -5.65 -38.02
CA LEU A 458 28.42 -7.04 -38.33
C LEU A 458 27.26 -7.73 -39.07
N THR A 459 26.02 -7.47 -38.65
CA THR A 459 24.83 -8.02 -39.32
C THR A 459 24.70 -7.51 -40.75
N ILE A 460 24.95 -6.22 -41.00
CA ILE A 460 24.88 -5.63 -42.34
C ILE A 460 25.99 -6.19 -43.23
N LYS A 461 27.21 -6.33 -42.71
CA LYS A 461 28.33 -6.96 -43.44
C LYS A 461 27.99 -8.39 -43.84
N ASN A 462 27.56 -9.21 -42.87
CA ASN A 462 27.21 -10.61 -43.09
C ASN A 462 26.04 -10.77 -44.06
N LEU A 463 25.04 -9.90 -44.00
CA LEU A 463 23.90 -9.96 -44.90
C LEU A 463 24.30 -9.59 -46.34
N GLY A 464 25.21 -8.62 -46.51
CA GLY A 464 25.82 -8.34 -47.81
C GLY A 464 26.61 -9.53 -48.35
N LEU A 465 27.55 -10.06 -47.57
CA LEU A 465 28.36 -11.22 -47.96
C LEU A 465 27.48 -12.39 -48.39
N LYS A 466 26.42 -12.68 -47.61
CA LYS A 466 25.47 -13.75 -47.90
C LYS A 466 24.69 -13.55 -49.20
N ARG A 467 24.37 -12.31 -49.57
CA ARG A 467 23.46 -12.00 -50.70
C ARG A 467 24.20 -11.67 -51.99
N THR A 468 25.35 -11.01 -51.91
CA THR A 468 26.07 -10.48 -53.07
C THR A 468 27.54 -10.90 -53.11
N GLY A 469 28.05 -11.60 -52.09
CA GLY A 469 29.48 -11.89 -51.95
C GLY A 469 30.33 -10.67 -51.56
N ILE A 470 29.71 -9.52 -51.28
CA ILE A 470 30.37 -8.25 -50.95
C ILE A 470 29.84 -7.73 -49.63
N GLU A 471 30.71 -7.20 -48.76
CA GLU A 471 30.28 -6.60 -47.50
C GLU A 471 29.29 -5.44 -47.70
N GLY A 472 28.13 -5.54 -47.04
CA GLY A 472 27.19 -4.43 -46.93
C GLY A 472 27.73 -3.34 -46.01
N ARG A 473 27.28 -2.09 -46.21
CA ARG A 473 27.68 -0.94 -45.40
C ARG A 473 26.46 -0.16 -44.89
N ALA A 474 26.48 0.22 -43.62
CA ALA A 474 25.54 1.19 -43.06
C ALA A 474 26.12 2.60 -43.23
N LEU A 475 25.30 3.56 -43.65
CA LEU A 475 25.75 4.87 -44.10
C LEU A 475 25.05 6.01 -43.36
N SER A 476 25.77 7.12 -43.19
CA SER A 476 25.27 8.41 -42.74
C SER A 476 25.25 9.41 -43.90
N PRO A 477 24.12 10.09 -44.17
CA PRO A 477 24.04 11.10 -45.21
C PRO A 477 24.58 12.44 -44.70
N LYS A 478 25.57 13.01 -45.40
CA LYS A 478 26.09 14.36 -45.21
C LYS A 478 25.69 15.23 -46.39
N TYR A 479 25.29 16.47 -46.12
CA TYR A 479 24.88 17.43 -47.13
C TYR A 479 26.02 18.43 -47.35
N GLU A 480 26.60 18.43 -48.54
CA GLU A 480 27.63 19.38 -48.98
C GLU A 480 27.18 20.00 -50.31
N ASN A 481 26.97 21.33 -50.34
CA ASN A 481 26.56 22.06 -51.55
C ASN A 481 25.35 21.44 -52.27
N ASP A 482 24.26 21.20 -51.54
CA ASP A 482 23.02 20.56 -52.01
C ASP A 482 23.15 19.13 -52.58
N LYS A 483 24.36 18.54 -52.51
CA LYS A 483 24.60 17.14 -52.87
C LYS A 483 24.68 16.29 -51.61
N VAL A 484 23.99 15.15 -51.64
CA VAL A 484 24.07 14.14 -50.57
C VAL A 484 25.29 13.26 -50.80
N LYS A 485 26.24 13.33 -49.89
CA LYS A 485 27.40 12.44 -49.81
C LYS A 485 27.17 11.44 -48.68
N TYR A 486 27.56 10.19 -48.87
CA TYR A 486 27.42 9.17 -47.83
C TYR A 486 28.78 8.85 -47.23
N THR A 487 28.85 8.82 -45.91
CA THR A 487 29.98 8.28 -45.14
C THR A 487 29.54 7.04 -44.38
N GLU A 488 30.47 6.23 -43.86
CA GLU A 488 30.10 5.13 -42.97
C GLU A 488 29.43 5.67 -41.70
N LEU A 489 28.40 4.96 -41.25
CA LEU A 489 27.65 5.31 -40.06
C LEU A 489 28.53 5.11 -38.83
N ASN A 490 28.67 6.13 -37.99
CA ASN A 490 29.41 6.01 -36.73
C ASN A 490 28.48 5.69 -35.54
N PRO A 491 29.03 5.30 -34.37
CA PRO A 491 28.24 4.94 -33.19
C PRO A 491 27.31 6.06 -32.72
N GLU A 492 27.79 7.31 -32.66
CA GLU A 492 27.01 8.45 -32.17
C GLU A 492 25.80 8.74 -33.06
N GLU A 493 25.99 8.72 -34.38
CA GLU A 493 24.94 8.89 -35.37
C GLU A 493 23.92 7.76 -35.31
N TYR A 494 24.40 6.52 -35.16
CA TYR A 494 23.54 5.36 -34.97
C TYR A 494 22.65 5.52 -33.74
N TYR A 495 23.23 5.85 -32.58
CA TYR A 495 22.46 6.06 -31.35
C TYR A 495 21.51 7.25 -31.48
N LYS A 496 21.91 8.34 -32.17
CA LYS A 496 21.03 9.49 -32.42
C LYS A 496 19.83 9.13 -33.32
N LEU A 497 20.04 8.31 -34.35
CA LEU A 497 18.99 7.86 -35.27
C LEU A 497 17.92 7.02 -34.57
N ILE A 498 18.32 6.23 -33.58
CA ILE A 498 17.44 5.30 -32.88
C ILE A 498 16.90 5.87 -31.56
N LYS A 499 17.47 6.98 -31.05
CA LYS A 499 17.10 7.55 -29.74
C LYS A 499 15.63 7.98 -29.64
N ASN A 500 15.07 8.49 -30.75
CA ASN A 500 13.74 9.09 -30.80
C ASN A 500 12.75 8.30 -31.66
N LYS A 501 13.15 7.12 -32.15
CA LYS A 501 12.30 6.28 -32.99
C LYS A 501 12.12 4.94 -32.31
N ASN A 502 10.90 4.41 -32.38
CA ASN A 502 10.74 3.00 -32.09
C ASN A 502 11.68 2.21 -33.02
N GLY A 503 12.47 1.26 -32.50
CA GLY A 503 13.52 0.61 -33.30
C GLY A 503 13.04 -0.08 -34.60
N TYR A 504 11.74 -0.33 -34.74
CA TYR A 504 11.07 -0.83 -35.94
C TYR A 504 10.69 0.25 -36.98
N GLU A 505 10.92 1.53 -36.70
CA GLU A 505 10.66 2.67 -37.59
C GLU A 505 11.94 3.40 -37.99
N ALA A 506 13.08 3.06 -37.36
CA ALA A 506 14.38 3.63 -37.70
C ALA A 506 14.76 3.22 -39.14
N ARG A 507 14.74 4.22 -40.04
CA ARG A 507 15.19 4.09 -41.42
C ARG A 507 16.67 4.49 -41.49
N ILE A 508 17.53 3.50 -41.74
CA ILE A 508 18.98 3.68 -41.85
C ILE A 508 19.36 3.54 -43.33
N PRO A 509 20.15 4.46 -43.89
CA PRO A 509 20.75 4.26 -45.20
C PRO A 509 21.71 3.06 -45.19
N VAL A 510 21.50 2.13 -46.12
CA VAL A 510 22.33 0.94 -46.29
C VAL A 510 22.74 0.85 -47.75
N TRP A 511 23.93 0.31 -47.99
CA TRP A 511 24.44 0.01 -49.33
C TRP A 511 24.91 -1.43 -49.41
N CYS A 512 24.66 -2.08 -50.54
CA CYS A 512 24.92 -3.52 -50.75
C CYS A 512 26.31 -3.81 -51.32
N GLY A 513 27.15 -2.79 -51.51
CA GLY A 513 28.52 -2.93 -51.99
C GLY A 513 28.69 -2.93 -53.52
N LEU A 514 27.61 -3.06 -54.30
CA LEU A 514 27.68 -3.06 -55.76
C LEU A 514 27.75 -1.63 -56.34
N PRO A 515 28.73 -1.31 -57.22
CA PRO A 515 28.93 0.05 -57.74
C PRO A 515 27.72 0.63 -58.50
N LYS A 516 26.95 -0.20 -59.19
CA LYS A 516 25.75 0.21 -59.96
C LYS A 516 24.51 0.43 -59.07
N HIS A 517 24.57 0.04 -57.80
CA HIS A 517 23.45 0.13 -56.87
C HIS A 517 23.59 1.37 -55.99
N LYS A 518 22.53 2.17 -55.91
CA LYS A 518 22.48 3.34 -55.03
C LYS A 518 22.15 2.90 -53.60
N PRO A 519 22.67 3.58 -52.56
CA PRO A 519 22.21 3.39 -51.19
C PRO A 519 20.70 3.53 -51.07
N TRP A 520 20.06 2.76 -50.19
CA TRP A 520 18.63 2.84 -49.94
C TRP A 520 18.34 2.95 -48.44
N ARG A 521 17.17 3.50 -48.10
CA ARG A 521 16.72 3.58 -46.70
C ARG A 521 16.02 2.27 -46.33
N ALA A 522 16.62 1.52 -45.42
CA ALA A 522 16.06 0.28 -44.90
C ALA A 522 15.52 0.47 -43.49
N ILE A 523 14.40 -0.18 -43.19
CA ILE A 523 13.92 -0.32 -41.81
C ILE A 523 14.76 -1.41 -41.16
N LEU A 524 15.26 -1.16 -39.94
CA LEU A 524 16.11 -2.11 -39.23
C LEU A 524 15.47 -3.52 -39.11
N SER A 525 14.18 -3.62 -38.80
CA SER A 525 13.48 -4.92 -38.70
C SER A 525 13.52 -5.70 -40.00
N ASN A 526 13.40 -5.05 -41.15
CA ASN A 526 13.46 -5.70 -42.46
C ASN A 526 14.86 -6.30 -42.71
N LEU A 527 15.93 -5.60 -42.30
CA LEU A 527 17.30 -6.11 -42.41
C LEU A 527 17.48 -7.35 -41.52
N MET A 528 16.91 -7.33 -40.31
CA MET A 528 16.95 -8.49 -39.40
C MET A 528 16.14 -9.69 -39.90
N GLU A 529 15.13 -9.45 -40.73
CA GLU A 529 14.37 -10.49 -41.45
C GLU A 529 15.13 -10.99 -42.70
N GLY A 530 16.32 -10.46 -42.98
CA GLY A 530 17.13 -10.84 -44.13
C GLY A 530 16.64 -10.26 -45.45
N LYS A 531 15.73 -9.27 -45.42
CA LYS A 531 15.37 -8.48 -46.61
C LYS A 531 16.56 -7.59 -46.96
N TRP A 532 16.92 -7.60 -48.24
CA TRP A 532 18.12 -6.91 -48.72
C TRP A 532 17.78 -5.92 -49.84
N CYS A 533 18.81 -5.45 -50.54
CA CYS A 533 18.67 -4.51 -51.65
C CYS A 533 17.68 -5.04 -52.69
N ARG A 534 16.69 -4.22 -53.03
CA ARG A 534 15.69 -4.57 -54.04
C ARG A 534 16.31 -4.84 -55.40
N LYS A 535 17.33 -4.06 -55.81
CA LYS A 535 18.03 -4.30 -57.08
C LYS A 535 18.74 -5.65 -57.10
N CYS A 536 19.40 -6.03 -56.00
CA CYS A 536 19.98 -7.38 -55.88
C CYS A 536 18.91 -8.47 -55.95
N ALA A 537 17.75 -8.26 -55.31
CA ALA A 537 16.67 -9.24 -55.31
C ALA A 537 15.98 -9.36 -56.69
N ASP A 538 15.86 -8.26 -57.42
CA ASP A 538 15.31 -8.23 -58.78
C ASP A 538 16.33 -8.77 -59.80
N GLU A 539 17.63 -8.54 -59.59
CA GLU A 539 18.72 -9.21 -60.32
C GLU A 539 18.79 -10.72 -59.99
N GLU A 540 18.54 -11.16 -58.76
CA GLU A 540 18.40 -12.60 -58.41
C GLU A 540 17.18 -13.25 -59.07
N LYS A 541 16.11 -12.50 -59.33
CA LYS A 541 14.93 -12.99 -60.07
C LYS A 541 15.18 -13.13 -61.57
N ILE A 542 16.31 -12.64 -62.07
CA ILE A 542 16.67 -12.70 -63.48
C ILE A 542 18.02 -13.43 -63.56
N THR A 543 17.96 -14.71 -63.94
CA THR A 543 19.06 -15.68 -64.13
C THR A 543 19.49 -16.47 -62.89
N PHE A 544 18.71 -17.52 -62.56
CA PHE A 544 19.39 -18.71 -62.07
C PHE A 544 20.32 -19.18 -63.19
N SER A 545 21.63 -19.26 -62.94
CA SER A 545 22.53 -19.91 -63.89
C SER A 545 22.10 -21.37 -64.07
N LEU A 546 22.33 -21.93 -65.25
CA LEU A 546 22.02 -23.34 -65.51
C LEU A 546 22.72 -24.26 -64.49
N GLU A 547 23.94 -23.91 -64.05
CA GLU A 547 24.61 -24.69 -62.99
C GLU A 547 23.87 -24.63 -61.66
N ARG A 548 23.33 -23.46 -61.29
CA ARG A 548 22.58 -23.32 -60.03
C ARG A 548 21.25 -24.07 -60.07
N LEU A 549 20.58 -24.07 -61.22
CA LEU A 549 19.39 -24.89 -61.42
C LEU A 549 19.73 -26.38 -61.33
N LYS A 550 20.82 -26.82 -61.99
CA LYS A 550 21.30 -28.22 -61.89
C LYS A 550 21.64 -28.60 -60.45
N HIS A 551 22.27 -27.71 -59.69
CA HIS A 551 22.59 -27.97 -58.28
C HIS A 551 21.35 -28.08 -57.40
N LEU A 552 20.36 -27.20 -57.59
CA LEU A 552 19.09 -27.25 -56.85
C LEU A 552 18.28 -28.51 -57.17
N ALA A 553 18.27 -28.93 -58.44
CA ALA A 553 17.63 -30.18 -58.85
C ALA A 553 18.26 -31.39 -58.13
N LYS A 554 19.60 -31.45 -58.04
CA LYS A 554 20.30 -32.50 -57.31
C LYS A 554 19.87 -32.57 -55.85
N ILE A 555 19.93 -31.44 -55.14
CA ILE A 555 19.56 -31.34 -53.72
C ILE A 555 18.11 -31.80 -53.52
N ARG A 556 17.17 -31.26 -54.30
CA ARG A 556 15.74 -31.54 -54.12
C ARG A 556 15.36 -32.97 -54.45
N GLY A 557 15.92 -33.54 -55.52
CA GLY A 557 15.71 -34.95 -55.80
C GLY A 557 16.24 -35.85 -54.68
N GLN A 558 17.42 -35.53 -54.14
CA GLN A 558 18.01 -36.30 -53.04
C GLN A 558 17.15 -36.21 -51.78
N GLU A 559 16.63 -35.03 -51.44
CA GLU A 559 15.76 -34.79 -50.29
C GLU A 559 14.40 -35.49 -50.40
N GLU A 560 13.77 -35.48 -51.59
CA GLU A 560 12.40 -35.97 -51.77
C GLU A 560 12.33 -37.46 -52.14
N THR A 561 13.33 -37.96 -52.87
CA THR A 561 13.28 -39.31 -53.47
C THR A 561 14.47 -40.19 -53.09
N GLY A 562 15.49 -39.63 -52.44
CA GLY A 562 16.75 -40.33 -52.16
C GLY A 562 17.69 -40.48 -53.37
N ILE A 563 17.35 -39.90 -54.53
CA ILE A 563 18.14 -39.95 -55.77
C ILE A 563 18.35 -38.52 -56.29
N GLU A 564 19.58 -38.16 -56.70
CA GLU A 564 19.87 -36.84 -57.26
C GLU A 564 18.93 -36.46 -58.42
N GLY A 565 18.20 -35.35 -58.27
CA GLY A 565 17.35 -34.81 -59.33
C GLY A 565 18.18 -34.21 -60.47
N LYS A 566 17.68 -34.35 -61.70
CA LYS A 566 18.30 -33.79 -62.91
C LYS A 566 17.29 -32.90 -63.62
N ILE A 567 17.79 -31.82 -64.22
CA ILE A 567 17.00 -31.00 -65.13
C ILE A 567 17.03 -31.70 -66.48
N LEU A 568 15.85 -32.01 -67.01
CA LEU A 568 15.70 -32.53 -68.36
C LEU A 568 15.85 -31.36 -69.32
N ASP A 569 16.82 -31.45 -70.23
CA ASP A 569 16.88 -30.54 -71.36
C ASP A 569 15.66 -30.85 -72.25
N SER A 570 14.83 -29.84 -72.49
CA SER A 570 13.66 -29.91 -73.39
C SER A 570 14.06 -29.77 -74.84
#